data_AF-A0A6S6T163-F1
#
_entry.id   AF-A0A6S6T163-F1
#
_cell.length_a   1.000
_cell.length_b   1.000
_cell.length_c   1.000
_cell.angle_alpha   90.00
_cell.angle_beta   90.00
_cell.angle_gamma   90.00
#
_symmetry.space_group_name_H-M   'P 1'
#
loop_
_entity.id
_entity.type
_entity.pdbx_description
1 polymer ?
#
loop_
_entity_poly.entity_id
_entity_poly.type
_entity_poly.pdbx_seq_one_letter_code
_entity_poly.pdbx_strand_id
1 'polypeptide(L)' 'MLLSNIEPVLSEALALSSTEKLLLIDKILASIYPVNKGVETVWNDESEERLSAYKNGNLPSIEEEDTLAKYKR' A
#
# COMPACT_ATOMS: atom_id res chain seq x y z
N MET A 1 12.09 11.97 30.23
CA MET A 1 12.03 10.58 30.70
C MET A 1 10.95 9.88 29.89
N LEU A 2 11.31 9.24 28.76
CA LEU A 2 10.34 8.63 27.81
C LEU A 2 10.72 7.19 27.38
N LEU A 3 11.84 6.64 27.87
CA LEU A 3 12.33 5.31 27.48
C LEU A 3 11.90 4.18 28.43
N SER A 4 11.26 4.48 29.56
CA SER A 4 11.06 3.52 30.65
C SER A 4 9.99 2.44 30.40
N ASN A 5 9.24 2.51 29.30
CA ASN A 5 8.12 1.59 29.04
C ASN A 5 8.32 0.67 27.82
N ILE A 6 9.48 0.70 27.13
CA ILE A 6 9.70 -0.13 25.93
C ILE A 6 10.06 -1.57 26.31
N GLU A 7 10.94 -1.76 27.30
CA GLU A 7 11.41 -3.10 27.68
C GLU A 7 10.28 -4.04 28.16
N PRO A 8 9.33 -3.61 29.01
CA PRO A 8 8.21 -4.46 29.39
C PRO A 8 7.31 -4.80 28.19
N VAL A 9 7.04 -3.82 27.31
CA VAL A 9 6.20 -4.01 26.11
C VAL A 9 6.88 -4.96 25.12
N LEU A 10 8.20 -4.86 24.97
CA LEU A 10 8.99 -5.76 24.13
C LEU A 10 8.93 -7.19 24.68
N SER A 11 9.04 -7.36 26.00
CA SER A 11 8.94 -8.66 26.63
C SER A 11 7.58 -9.33 26.36
N GLU A 12 6.49 -8.58 26.48
CA GLU A 12 5.14 -9.05 26.15
C GLU A 12 5.00 -9.38 24.66
N ALA A 13 5.48 -8.51 23.77
CA ALA A 13 5.44 -8.73 22.33
C ALA A 13 6.23 -9.97 21.90
N LEU A 14 7.37 -10.26 22.55
CA LEU A 14 8.18 -11.44 22.28
C LEU A 14 7.55 -12.74 22.79
N ALA A 15 6.66 -12.67 23.77
CA ALA A 15 5.92 -13.83 24.30
C ALA A 15 4.74 -14.28 23.41
N LEU A 16 4.28 -13.41 22.50
CA LEU A 16 3.20 -13.72 21.55
C LEU A 16 3.55 -14.84 20.58
N SER A 17 2.52 -15.55 20.08
CA SER A 17 2.69 -16.48 18.95
C SER A 17 3.11 -15.75 17.67
N SER A 18 3.62 -16.48 16.67
CA SER A 18 4.04 -15.87 15.40
C SER A 18 2.92 -15.08 14.72
N THR A 19 1.68 -15.59 14.75
CA THR A 19 0.51 -14.92 14.16
C THR A 19 0.16 -13.63 14.90
N GLU A 20 0.17 -13.65 16.23
CA GLU A 20 -0.11 -12.47 17.05
C GLU A 20 0.99 -11.40 16.93
N LYS A 21 2.25 -11.83 16.81
CA LYS A 21 3.38 -10.92 16.53
C LYS A 21 3.19 -10.17 15.21
N LEU A 22 2.85 -10.88 14.14
CA LEU A 22 2.58 -10.27 12.84
C LEU A 22 1.44 -9.25 12.93
N LEU A 23 0.32 -9.63 13.59
CA LEU A 23 -0.81 -8.74 13.77
C LEU A 23 -0.45 -7.48 14.59
N LEU A 24 0.38 -7.63 15.63
CA LEU A 24 0.87 -6.51 16.43
C LEU A 24 1.75 -5.58 15.59
N ILE A 25 2.69 -6.14 14.81
CA ILE A 25 3.55 -5.37 13.91
C ILE A 25 2.71 -4.57 12.91
N ASP A 26 1.72 -5.19 12.26
CA ASP A 26 0.82 -4.51 11.31
C ASP A 26 0.09 -3.33 11.96
N LYS A 27 -0.44 -3.52 13.18
CA LYS A 27 -1.11 -2.45 13.93
C LYS A 27 -0.16 -1.30 14.27
N ILE A 28 1.07 -1.61 14.69
CA ILE A 28 2.09 -0.60 14.99
C ILE A 28 2.45 0.16 13.71
N LEU A 29 2.72 -0.53 12.61
CA LEU A 29 3.05 0.08 11.32
C LEU A 29 1.92 1.00 10.83
N ALA A 30 0.67 0.55 10.91
CA ALA A 30 -0.50 1.35 10.56
C ALA A 30 -0.68 2.61 11.43
N SER A 31 -0.16 2.61 12.66
CA SER A 31 -0.19 3.80 13.53
C SER A 31 0.90 4.82 13.21
N ILE A 32 2.05 4.37 12.70
CA ILE A 32 3.20 5.23 12.32
C ILE A 32 3.00 5.80 10.93
N TYR A 33 2.52 4.96 10.02
CA TYR A 33 2.10 5.30 8.67
C TYR A 33 0.58 5.16 8.60
N PRO A 34 -0.19 6.13 9.14
CA PRO A 34 -1.61 6.13 8.88
C PRO A 34 -1.77 6.17 7.36
N VAL A 35 -2.36 5.11 6.80
CA VAL A 35 -2.74 5.07 5.39
C VAL A 35 -3.56 6.31 5.16
N ASN A 36 -2.99 7.26 4.42
CA ASN A 36 -3.71 8.46 4.06
C ASN A 36 -4.81 8.01 3.11
N LYS A 37 -6.00 7.78 3.66
CA LYS A 37 -7.19 7.38 2.90
C LYS A 37 -7.49 8.35 1.76
N GLY A 38 -7.04 9.61 1.85
CA GLY A 38 -7.12 10.57 0.76
C GLY A 38 -6.39 10.11 -0.49
N VAL A 39 -5.24 9.42 -0.37
CA VAL A 39 -4.53 8.89 -1.54
C VAL A 39 -5.30 7.73 -2.17
N GLU A 40 -5.85 6.82 -1.37
CA GLU A 40 -6.68 5.72 -1.88
C GLU A 40 -7.93 6.23 -2.60
N THR A 41 -8.63 7.21 -2.01
CA THR A 41 -9.80 7.83 -2.64
C THR A 41 -9.42 8.53 -3.95
N VAL A 42 -8.40 9.38 -3.93
CA VAL A 42 -7.94 10.08 -5.14
C VAL A 42 -7.47 9.11 -6.22
N TRP A 43 -6.80 8.01 -5.85
CA TRP A 43 -6.39 6.98 -6.81
C TRP A 43 -7.56 6.21 -7.40
N ASN A 44 -8.58 5.88 -6.60
CA ASN A 44 -9.78 5.22 -7.11
C ASN A 44 -10.50 6.12 -8.11
N ASP A 45 -10.73 7.38 -7.75
CA ASP A 45 -11.41 8.36 -8.60
C ASP A 45 -10.63 8.57 -9.92
N GLU A 46 -9.32 8.81 -9.84
CA GLU A 46 -8.45 8.98 -11.02
C GLU A 46 -8.42 7.73 -11.92
N SER A 47 -8.39 6.53 -11.31
CA SER A 47 -8.34 5.27 -12.08
C SER A 47 -9.64 5.04 -12.84
N GLU A 48 -10.79 5.30 -12.21
CA GLU A 48 -12.09 5.23 -12.89
C GLU A 48 -12.22 6.26 -14.00
N GLU A 49 -11.80 7.50 -13.75
CA GLU A 49 -11.83 8.59 -14.73
C GLU A 49 -10.96 8.26 -15.96
N ARG A 50 -9.72 7.78 -15.75
CA ARG A 50 -8.82 7.40 -16.85
C ARG A 50 -9.35 6.23 -17.66
N LEU A 51 -9.92 5.22 -16.99
CA LEU A 51 -10.52 4.07 -17.68
C LEU A 51 -11.70 4.50 -18.55
N SER A 52 -12.54 5.39 -18.04
CA SER A 52 -13.68 5.96 -18.79
C SER A 52 -13.21 6.79 -19.97
N ALA A 53 -12.22 7.67 -19.77
CA ALA A 53 -11.65 8.49 -20.83
C ALA A 53 -11.04 7.63 -21.95
N TYR A 54 -10.31 6.57 -21.61
CA TYR A 54 -9.78 5.61 -22.59
C TYR A 54 -10.90 4.91 -23.37
N LYS A 55 -11.90 4.35 -22.68
CA LYS A 55 -13.04 3.67 -23.32
C LYS A 55 -13.83 4.57 -24.26
N ASN A 56 -13.90 5.86 -23.96
CA ASN A 56 -14.60 6.85 -24.78
C ASN A 56 -13.73 7.45 -25.91
N GLY A 57 -12.47 7.01 -26.06
CA GLY A 57 -11.54 7.53 -27.07
C GLY A 57 -10.97 8.90 -26.74
N ASN A 58 -11.13 9.38 -25.50
CA ASN A 58 -10.65 10.68 -25.03
C ASN A 58 -9.21 10.63 -24.48
N LEU A 59 -8.61 9.43 -24.39
CA LEU A 59 -7.24 9.23 -23.93
C LEU A 59 -6.43 8.45 -24.99
N PRO A 60 -5.27 8.97 -25.43
CA PRO A 60 -4.40 8.21 -26.32
C PRO A 60 -3.78 7.01 -25.60
N SER A 61 -3.60 5.91 -26.33
CA SER A 61 -2.90 4.71 -25.86
C SER A 61 -1.79 4.31 -26.84
N ILE A 62 -0.94 3.40 -26.41
CA ILE A 62 0.07 2.74 -27.23
C ILE A 62 -0.26 1.25 -27.19
N GLU A 63 -0.12 0.56 -28.31
CA GLU A 63 -0.33 -0.89 -28.37
C GLU A 63 0.65 -1.61 -27.44
N GLU A 64 0.15 -2.67 -26.79
CA GLU A 64 0.95 -3.49 -25.88
C GLU A 64 2.18 -4.07 -26.61
N GLU A 65 1.98 -4.50 -27.85
CA GLU A 65 3.02 -5.07 -28.70
C GLU A 65 4.18 -4.11 -28.91
N ASP A 66 3.90 -2.83 -29.19
CA ASP A 66 4.91 -1.79 -29.35
C ASP A 66 5.63 -1.49 -28.02
N THR A 67 4.88 -1.47 -26.93
CA THR A 67 5.40 -1.18 -25.57
C THR A 67 6.34 -2.28 -25.08
N LEU A 68 6.00 -3.55 -25.33
CA LEU A 68 6.75 -4.72 -24.86
C LEU A 68 7.77 -5.23 -25.88
N ALA A 69 7.85 -4.64 -27.08
CA ALA A 69 8.74 -5.06 -28.17
C ALA A 69 10.19 -5.30 -27.72
N LYS A 70 10.73 -4.45 -26.84
CA LYS A 70 12.12 -4.54 -26.34
C LYS A 70 12.41 -5.74 -25.45
N TYR A 71 11.38 -6.46 -25.01
CA TYR A 71 11.49 -7.64 -24.13
C TYR A 71 11.16 -8.96 -24.85
N LYS A 72 10.77 -8.90 -26.14
CA LYS A 72 10.60 -10.12 -26.94
C LYS A 72 11.98 -10.75 -27.15
N ARG A 73 12.15 -11.99 -26.66
CA ARG A 73 13.35 -12.82 -26.83
C ARG A 73 13.36 -13.51 -28.18
#